data_AF-A0A8B6DNR0-F1
#
_entry.id   AF-A0A8B6DNR0-F1
#
_cell.length_a   1.000
_cell.length_b   1.000
_cell.length_c   1.000
_cell.angle_alpha   90.00
_cell.angle_beta   90.00
_cell.angle_gamma   90.00
#
_symmetry.space_group_name_H-M   'P 1'
#
loop_
_entity.id
_entity.type
_entity.pdbx_description
1 polymer ?
#
loop_
_entity_poly.entity_id
_entity_poly.type
_entity_poly.pdbx_seq_one_letter_code
_entity_poly.pdbx_strand_id
1 'polypeptide(L)'
;MADSKLCAGCLRGDEDITAVSWCSDCCELVCKACSRVHERMSPPHKNCKSIFSIEKAARGVKDGTAISDLQRRISNICKVTENRCSQSHKTLVDLQESRTKIKTRVSEIKQKVIDHLDTLEAEMHKYIDSKYKHCTESVSRNKNSIQSSTDSLSTWKSDLNSLKQQTSEIHLFQVVKYLDAKIYEKEMEIREFQKATVPILKYNPSESLSKV
;
A
#
# COMPACT_ATOMS: atom_id res chain seq x y z
N MET A 1 7.20 51.80 27.60
CA MET A 1 6.34 52.43 26.58
C MET A 1 6.40 53.93 26.85
N ALA A 2 6.88 54.72 25.89
CA ALA A 2 7.03 56.15 26.09
C ALA A 2 5.64 56.80 26.17
N ASP A 3 5.37 57.51 27.27
CA ASP A 3 4.18 58.35 27.47
C ASP A 3 4.26 59.56 26.53
N SER A 4 4.03 59.36 25.23
CA SER A 4 3.86 60.51 24.34
C SER A 4 2.48 61.11 24.62
N LYS A 5 2.43 62.05 25.57
CA LYS A 5 1.30 62.99 25.73
C LYS A 5 1.27 64.00 24.57
N LEU A 6 1.67 63.60 23.36
CA LEU A 6 1.80 64.49 22.22
C LEU A 6 0.51 64.46 21.40
N CYS A 7 0.21 65.58 20.76
CA CYS A 7 -0.89 65.71 19.85
C CYS A 7 -0.60 64.92 18.57
N ALA A 8 -1.44 63.94 18.25
CA ALA A 8 -1.28 63.11 17.06
C ALA A 8 -1.26 63.94 15.76
N GLY A 9 -2.07 65.00 15.70
CA GLY A 9 -2.09 65.94 14.56
C GLY A 9 -0.79 66.71 14.36
N CYS A 10 -0.19 67.24 15.44
CA CYS A 10 1.06 68.01 15.40
C CYS A 10 2.27 67.11 15.17
N LEU A 11 2.28 65.91 15.77
CA LEU A 11 3.33 64.92 15.55
C LEU A 11 3.43 64.50 14.07
N ARG A 12 2.30 64.47 13.34
CA ARG A 12 2.29 64.22 11.88
C ARG A 12 2.88 65.37 11.06
N GLY A 13 2.98 66.56 11.63
CA GLY A 13 3.60 67.75 11.04
C GLY A 13 4.98 68.05 11.62
N ASP A 14 5.62 67.07 12.24
CA ASP A 14 6.94 67.18 12.89
C ASP A 14 7.00 68.20 14.05
N GLU A 15 5.87 68.43 14.72
CA GLU A 15 5.76 69.32 15.89
C GLU A 15 5.44 68.55 17.18
N ASP A 16 6.30 68.71 18.20
CA ASP A 16 6.16 68.09 19.51
C ASP A 16 5.26 68.89 20.47
N ILE A 17 3.98 69.01 20.15
CA ILE A 17 3.02 69.74 20.97
C ILE A 17 2.30 68.79 21.94
N THR A 18 2.27 69.14 23.23
CA THR A 18 1.55 68.37 24.25
C THR A 18 0.03 68.40 24.04
N ALA A 19 -0.59 67.23 24.02
CA ALA A 19 -2.02 67.01 23.99
C ALA A 19 -2.66 67.35 25.34
N VAL A 20 -3.86 67.92 25.28
CA VAL A 20 -4.67 68.28 26.45
C VAL A 20 -6.08 67.66 26.41
N SER A 21 -6.48 67.15 25.25
CA SER A 21 -7.80 66.57 25.02
C SER A 21 -7.71 65.23 24.28
N TRP A 22 -8.74 64.40 24.43
CA TRP A 22 -8.98 63.18 23.68
C TRP A 22 -10.22 63.37 22.80
N CYS A 23 -10.11 63.04 21.52
CA CYS A 23 -11.23 63.01 20.58
C CYS A 23 -11.69 61.56 20.37
N SER A 24 -12.86 61.19 20.89
CA SER A 24 -13.38 59.82 20.75
C SER A 24 -13.77 59.46 19.32
N ASP A 25 -14.16 60.44 18.51
CA ASP A 25 -14.58 60.21 17.13
C ASP A 25 -13.38 59.87 16.21
N CYS A 26 -12.18 60.33 16.58
CA CYS A 26 -10.93 60.09 15.84
C CYS A 26 -9.97 59.16 16.57
N CYS A 27 -10.33 58.73 17.78
CA CYS A 27 -9.51 57.92 18.67
C CYS A 27 -8.07 58.44 18.82
N GLU A 28 -7.90 59.75 19.01
CA GLU A 28 -6.56 60.35 19.13
C GLU A 28 -6.45 61.46 20.19
N LEU A 29 -5.23 61.63 20.70
CA LEU A 29 -4.83 62.72 21.60
C LEU A 29 -4.59 64.01 20.78
N VAL A 30 -5.18 65.13 21.22
CA VAL A 30 -5.10 66.41 20.51
C VAL A 30 -4.69 67.57 21.44
N CYS A 31 -3.89 68.51 20.93
CA CYS A 31 -3.58 69.77 21.61
C CYS A 31 -4.77 70.74 21.51
N LYS A 32 -4.66 71.89 22.19
CA LYS A 32 -5.71 72.92 22.20
C LYS A 32 -6.00 73.52 20.82
N ALA A 33 -4.99 73.59 19.94
CA ALA A 33 -5.17 74.10 18.58
C ALA A 33 -5.92 73.07 17.72
N CYS A 34 -5.48 71.81 17.74
CA CYS A 34 -6.13 70.73 17.02
C CYS A 34 -7.54 70.45 17.55
N SER A 35 -7.80 70.53 18.87
CA SER A 35 -9.16 70.34 19.40
C SER A 35 -10.17 71.31 18.78
N ARG A 36 -9.78 72.58 18.56
CA ARG A 36 -10.62 73.57 17.88
C ARG A 36 -10.85 73.23 16.41
N VAL A 37 -9.87 72.62 15.74
CA VAL A 37 -10.03 72.16 14.35
C VAL A 37 -11.04 71.01 14.31
N HIS A 38 -10.97 70.06 15.25
CA HIS A 38 -11.93 68.96 15.37
C HIS A 38 -13.36 69.45 15.71
N GLU A 39 -13.50 70.52 16.50
CA GLU A 39 -14.79 71.13 16.83
C GLU A 39 -15.38 71.94 15.66
N ARG A 40 -14.53 72.56 14.85
CA ARG A 40 -14.94 73.39 13.71
C ARG A 40 -15.25 72.52 12.50
N MET A 41 -16.08 73.01 11.58
CA MET A 41 -16.36 72.32 10.31
C MET A 41 -15.21 72.42 9.29
N SER A 42 -13.96 72.42 9.76
CA SER A 42 -12.77 72.52 8.93
C SER A 42 -12.21 71.11 8.64
N PRO A 43 -12.05 70.72 7.37
CA PRO A 43 -11.41 69.45 7.04
C PRO A 43 -9.96 69.42 7.56
N PRO A 44 -9.43 68.24 7.95
CA PRO A 44 -9.98 66.89 7.69
C PRO A 44 -10.93 66.33 8.77
N HIS A 45 -11.00 66.92 9.96
CA HIS A 45 -11.83 66.44 11.08
C HIS A 45 -13.08 67.32 11.22
N LYS A 46 -14.17 66.98 10.53
CA LYS A 46 -15.41 67.79 10.57
C LYS A 46 -16.33 67.32 11.69
N ASN A 47 -16.62 68.22 12.63
CA ASN A 47 -17.71 68.11 13.60
C ASN A 47 -17.54 66.91 14.55
N CYS A 48 -16.34 66.74 15.10
CA CYS A 48 -16.14 65.81 16.21
C CYS A 48 -16.89 66.36 17.43
N LYS A 49 -17.92 65.65 17.86
CA LYS A 49 -18.80 66.06 18.98
C LYS A 49 -18.27 65.57 20.32
N SER A 50 -17.36 64.61 20.29
CA SER A 50 -16.93 63.84 21.46
C SER A 50 -15.50 64.16 21.86
N ILE A 51 -15.22 65.44 22.14
CA ILE A 51 -13.91 65.88 22.65
C ILE A 51 -13.99 66.11 24.16
N PHE A 52 -13.09 65.46 24.89
CA PHE A 52 -13.03 65.54 26.34
C PHE A 52 -11.61 65.92 26.76
N SER A 53 -11.45 66.54 27.95
CA SER A 53 -10.11 66.62 28.53
C SER A 53 -9.57 65.20 28.77
N ILE A 54 -8.25 65.04 28.70
CA ILE A 54 -7.61 63.73 28.90
C ILE A 54 -8.00 63.15 30.26
N GLU A 55 -8.09 63.98 31.31
CA GLU A 55 -8.47 63.55 32.67
C GLU A 55 -9.91 63.05 32.72
N LYS A 56 -10.84 63.69 32.00
CA LYS A 56 -12.24 63.25 31.93
C LYS A 56 -12.37 61.93 31.17
N ALA A 57 -11.67 61.78 30.04
CA ALA A 57 -11.65 60.53 29.28
C ALA A 57 -11.00 59.38 30.09
N ALA A 58 -9.86 59.65 30.73
CA ALA A 58 -9.15 58.69 31.56
C ALA A 58 -9.99 58.22 32.76
N ARG A 59 -10.68 59.15 33.46
CA ARG A 59 -11.64 58.78 34.51
C ARG A 59 -12.80 57.96 33.95
N GLY A 60 -13.34 58.31 32.79
CA GLY A 60 -14.39 57.54 32.14
C GLY A 60 -13.99 56.08 31.86
N VAL A 61 -12.73 55.83 31.49
CA VAL A 61 -12.19 54.48 31.31
C VAL A 61 -11.91 53.79 32.64
N LYS A 62 -11.35 54.51 33.61
CA LYS A 62 -10.96 53.98 34.93
C LYS A 62 -12.18 53.59 35.78
N ASP A 63 -13.19 54.45 35.80
CA ASP A 63 -14.37 54.33 36.65
C ASP A 63 -15.53 53.62 35.91
N GLY A 64 -15.42 53.46 34.59
CA GLY A 64 -16.39 52.76 33.76
C GLY A 64 -16.20 51.24 33.72
N THR A 65 -17.12 50.53 33.06
CA THR A 65 -17.07 49.06 32.92
C THR A 65 -16.15 48.60 31.78
N ALA A 66 -15.63 49.51 30.95
CA ALA A 66 -14.89 49.17 29.74
C ALA A 66 -13.71 48.22 30.00
N ILE A 67 -12.94 48.44 31.07
CA ILE A 67 -11.84 47.56 31.46
C ILE A 67 -12.37 46.18 31.86
N SER A 68 -13.39 46.13 32.73
CA SER A 68 -13.98 44.86 33.16
C SER A 68 -14.64 44.08 32.01
N ASP A 69 -15.24 44.77 31.05
CA ASP A 69 -15.84 44.17 29.86
C ASP A 69 -14.78 43.60 28.91
N LEU A 70 -13.67 44.34 28.70
CA LEU A 70 -12.53 43.83 27.94
C LEU A 70 -11.88 42.63 28.64
N GLN A 71 -11.68 42.70 29.95
CA GLN A 71 -11.15 41.57 30.74
C GLN A 71 -12.04 40.34 30.60
N ARG A 72 -13.36 40.49 30.74
CA ARG A 72 -14.35 39.42 30.54
C ARG A 72 -14.28 38.82 29.14
N ARG A 73 -14.19 39.66 28.10
CA ARG A 73 -14.07 39.20 26.70
C ARG A 73 -12.76 38.44 26.48
N ILE A 74 -11.64 38.96 26.99
CA ILE A 74 -10.33 38.29 26.90
C ILE A 74 -10.38 36.94 27.60
N SER A 75 -10.88 36.87 28.85
CA SER A 75 -11.01 35.61 29.58
C SER A 75 -11.88 34.58 28.84
N ASN A 76 -12.98 35.01 28.21
CA ASN A 76 -13.81 34.12 27.41
C ASN A 76 -13.07 33.59 26.16
N ILE A 77 -12.33 34.45 25.46
CA ILE A 77 -11.52 34.05 24.31
C ILE A 77 -10.42 33.06 24.73
N CYS A 78 -9.73 33.31 25.85
CA CYS A 78 -8.73 32.41 26.40
C CYS A 78 -9.32 31.02 26.66
N LYS A 79 -10.45 30.94 27.40
CA LYS A 79 -11.13 29.67 27.69
C LYS A 79 -11.53 28.91 26.43
N VAL A 80 -12.10 29.59 25.43
CA VAL A 80 -12.49 28.96 24.16
C VAL A 80 -11.27 28.44 23.41
N THR A 81 -10.17 29.20 23.42
CA THR A 81 -8.93 28.83 22.73
C THR A 81 -8.26 27.63 23.40
N GLU A 82 -8.20 27.61 24.73
CA GLU A 82 -7.68 26.48 25.52
C GLU A 82 -8.49 25.20 25.28
N ASN A 83 -9.83 25.30 25.30
CA ASN A 83 -10.71 24.17 24.99
C ASN A 83 -10.47 23.65 23.58
N ARG A 84 -10.35 24.54 22.58
CA ARG A 84 -10.09 24.16 21.19
C ARG A 84 -8.71 23.52 21.03
N CYS A 85 -7.70 24.05 21.70
CA CYS A 85 -6.35 23.47 21.71
C CYS A 85 -6.37 22.05 22.28
N SER A 86 -7.08 21.85 23.40
CA SER A 86 -7.23 20.54 24.05
C SER A 86 -7.96 19.54 23.15
N GLN A 87 -9.04 19.96 22.48
CA GLN A 87 -9.76 19.14 21.51
C GLN A 87 -8.88 18.78 20.30
N SER A 88 -8.17 19.75 19.73
CA SER A 88 -7.25 19.50 18.61
C SER A 88 -6.13 18.53 19.00
N HIS A 89 -5.57 18.66 20.21
CA HIS A 89 -4.59 17.71 20.72
C HIS A 89 -5.16 16.30 20.82
N LYS A 90 -6.37 16.14 21.38
CA LYS A 90 -7.06 14.84 21.43
C LYS A 90 -7.24 14.24 20.04
N THR A 91 -7.74 15.03 19.08
CA THR A 91 -7.91 14.58 17.69
C THR A 91 -6.59 14.14 17.06
N LEU A 92 -5.48 14.85 17.33
CA LEU A 92 -4.16 14.45 16.83
C LEU A 92 -3.72 13.10 17.41
N VAL A 93 -3.95 12.86 18.69
CA VAL A 93 -3.66 11.56 19.33
C VAL A 93 -4.52 10.46 18.72
N ASP A 94 -5.83 10.68 18.57
CA ASP A 94 -6.75 9.70 17.95
C ASP A 94 -6.34 9.36 16.50
N LEU A 95 -5.91 10.36 15.73
CA LEU A 95 -5.41 10.17 14.37
C LEU A 95 -4.08 9.41 14.33
N GLN A 96 -3.18 9.67 15.28
CA GLN A 96 -1.93 8.92 15.40
C GLN A 96 -2.20 7.46 15.75
N GLU A 97 -3.12 7.19 16.68
CA GLU A 97 -3.52 5.83 17.03
C GLU A 97 -4.15 5.12 15.83
N SER A 98 -5.07 5.77 15.12
CA SER A 98 -5.67 5.24 13.89
C SER A 98 -4.62 4.91 12.82
N ARG A 99 -3.64 5.81 12.62
CA ARG A 99 -2.51 5.57 11.70
C ARG A 99 -1.72 4.32 12.09
N THR A 100 -1.44 4.12 13.38
CA THR A 100 -0.73 2.92 13.84
C THR A 100 -1.55 1.65 13.61
N LYS A 101 -2.86 1.66 13.91
CA LYS A 101 -3.77 0.54 13.65
C LYS A 101 -3.82 0.17 12.17
N ILE A 102 -3.94 1.17 11.28
CA ILE A 102 -3.93 0.95 9.83
C ILE A 102 -2.61 0.33 9.39
N LYS A 103 -1.47 0.85 9.87
CA LYS A 103 -0.14 0.31 9.55
C LYS A 103 -0.01 -1.16 9.96
N THR A 104 -0.46 -1.52 11.16
CA THR A 104 -0.46 -2.91 11.64
C THR A 104 -1.31 -3.81 10.76
N ARG A 105 -2.56 -3.39 10.45
CA ARG A 105 -3.45 -4.17 9.57
C ARG A 105 -2.89 -4.39 8.17
N VAL A 106 -2.22 -3.38 7.60
CA VAL A 106 -1.55 -3.52 6.31
C VAL A 106 -0.44 -4.57 6.38
N SER A 107 0.36 -4.57 7.45
CA SER A 107 1.39 -5.59 7.67
C SER A 107 0.80 -7.00 7.83
N GLU A 108 -0.30 -7.15 8.57
CA GLU A 108 -1.00 -8.43 8.74
C GLU A 108 -1.55 -8.97 7.42
N ILE A 109 -2.18 -8.11 6.61
CA ILE A 109 -2.70 -8.51 5.30
C ILE A 109 -1.55 -8.92 4.38
N LYS A 110 -0.45 -8.16 4.37
CA LYS A 110 0.74 -8.50 3.58
C LYS A 110 1.27 -9.89 3.96
N GLN A 111 1.36 -10.18 5.26
CA GLN A 111 1.82 -11.49 5.71
C GLN A 111 0.88 -12.62 5.27
N LYS A 112 -0.44 -12.44 5.41
CA LYS A 112 -1.43 -13.43 4.95
C LYS A 112 -1.34 -13.73 3.45
N VAL A 113 -1.04 -12.73 2.62
CA VAL A 113 -0.86 -12.92 1.19
C VAL A 113 0.40 -13.74 0.91
N ILE A 114 1.50 -13.45 1.61
CA ILE A 114 2.75 -14.22 1.49
C ILE A 114 2.49 -15.69 1.89
N ASP A 115 1.88 -15.92 3.05
CA ASP A 115 1.60 -17.28 3.55
C ASP A 115 0.73 -18.09 2.58
N HIS A 116 -0.23 -17.44 1.92
CA HIS A 116 -1.08 -18.08 0.91
C HIS A 116 -0.32 -18.42 -0.38
N LEU A 117 0.57 -17.52 -0.82
CA LEU A 117 1.43 -17.78 -1.99
C LEU A 117 2.39 -18.94 -1.72
N ASP A 118 3.01 -18.99 -0.54
CA ASP A 118 3.91 -20.09 -0.14
C ASP A 118 3.16 -21.43 -0.09
N THR A 119 1.91 -21.42 0.40
CA THR A 119 1.05 -22.62 0.41
C THR A 119 0.75 -23.09 -1.01
N LEU A 120 0.37 -22.17 -1.91
CA LEU A 120 0.08 -22.50 -3.31
C LEU A 120 1.32 -23.05 -4.03
N GLU A 121 2.49 -22.45 -3.80
CA GLU A 121 3.76 -22.92 -4.35
C GLU A 121 4.06 -24.35 -3.87
N ALA A 122 3.91 -24.62 -2.57
CA ALA A 122 4.13 -25.95 -2.01
C ALA A 122 3.16 -27.00 -2.60
N GLU A 123 1.90 -26.65 -2.81
CA GLU A 123 0.92 -27.52 -3.46
C GLU A 123 1.28 -27.81 -4.92
N MET A 124 1.72 -26.79 -5.67
CA MET A 124 2.17 -26.95 -7.05
C MET A 124 3.41 -27.83 -7.16
N HIS A 125 4.40 -27.64 -6.29
CA HIS A 125 5.58 -28.52 -6.23
C HIS A 125 5.18 -29.96 -5.93
N LYS A 126 4.30 -30.19 -4.93
CA LYS A 126 3.80 -31.53 -4.61
C LYS A 126 3.07 -32.18 -5.78
N TYR A 127 2.29 -31.40 -6.55
CA TYR A 127 1.62 -31.90 -7.75
C TYR A 127 2.62 -32.31 -8.83
N ILE A 128 3.60 -31.44 -9.12
CA ILE A 128 4.65 -31.71 -10.12
C ILE A 128 5.46 -32.95 -9.73
N ASP A 129 5.89 -33.06 -8.47
CA ASP A 129 6.64 -34.21 -7.96
C ASP A 129 5.86 -35.52 -8.09
N SER A 130 4.56 -35.49 -7.77
CA SER A 130 3.67 -36.65 -7.94
C SER A 130 3.56 -37.07 -9.41
N LYS A 131 3.39 -36.11 -10.33
CA LYS A 131 3.33 -36.37 -11.77
C LYS A 131 4.66 -36.90 -12.32
N TYR A 132 5.77 -36.30 -11.90
CA TYR A 132 7.11 -36.72 -12.27
C TYR A 132 7.40 -38.14 -11.78
N LYS A 133 7.06 -38.46 -10.53
CA LYS A 133 7.19 -39.80 -9.95
C LYS A 133 6.38 -40.82 -10.74
N HIS A 134 5.10 -40.54 -11.00
CA HIS A 134 4.23 -41.42 -11.77
C HIS A 134 4.78 -41.68 -13.20
N CYS A 135 5.28 -40.63 -13.87
CA CYS A 135 5.89 -40.74 -15.18
C CYS A 135 7.16 -41.61 -15.13
N THR A 136 8.04 -41.36 -14.16
CA THR A 136 9.29 -42.10 -13.96
C THR A 136 9.04 -43.58 -13.69
N GLU A 137 8.04 -43.90 -12.86
CA GLU A 137 7.63 -45.28 -12.58
C GLU A 137 7.05 -45.97 -13.82
N SER A 138 6.23 -45.26 -14.61
CA SER A 138 5.67 -45.77 -15.86
C SER A 138 6.76 -46.06 -16.89
N VAL A 139 7.70 -45.13 -17.09
CA VAL A 139 8.86 -45.31 -17.98
C VAL A 139 9.75 -46.45 -17.50
N SER A 140 9.96 -46.60 -16.20
CA SER A 140 10.76 -47.70 -15.64
C SER A 140 10.10 -49.06 -15.86
N ARG A 141 8.78 -49.16 -15.66
CA ARG A 141 8.00 -50.38 -15.97
C ARG A 141 8.12 -50.74 -17.46
N ASN A 142 8.00 -49.73 -18.33
CA ASN A 142 8.13 -49.90 -19.76
C ASN A 142 9.53 -50.38 -20.17
N LYS A 143 10.58 -49.76 -19.61
CA LYS A 143 11.97 -50.18 -19.83
C LYS A 143 12.17 -51.65 -19.45
N ASN A 144 11.68 -52.08 -18.29
CA ASN A 144 11.83 -53.46 -17.82
C ASN A 144 11.09 -54.46 -18.72
N SER A 145 9.90 -54.10 -19.20
CA SER A 145 9.13 -54.93 -20.15
C SER A 145 9.86 -55.11 -21.49
N ILE A 146 10.41 -54.02 -22.04
CA ILE A 146 11.23 -54.05 -23.27
C ILE A 146 12.49 -54.89 -23.06
N GLN A 147 13.16 -54.74 -21.92
CA GLN A 147 14.35 -55.53 -21.60
C GLN A 147 14.04 -57.02 -21.57
N SER A 148 12.96 -57.43 -20.87
CA SER A 148 12.54 -58.84 -20.82
C SER A 148 12.20 -59.41 -22.20
N SER A 149 11.55 -58.60 -23.05
CA SER A 149 11.27 -58.98 -24.44
C SER A 149 12.55 -59.13 -25.26
N THR A 150 13.52 -58.24 -25.06
CA THR A 150 14.84 -58.30 -25.70
C THR A 150 15.60 -59.55 -25.29
N ASP A 151 15.61 -59.89 -24.00
CA ASP A 151 16.27 -61.07 -23.47
C ASP A 151 15.66 -62.36 -24.06
N SER A 152 14.33 -62.41 -24.16
CA SER A 152 13.60 -63.54 -24.76
C SER A 152 13.98 -63.73 -26.24
N LEU A 153 13.98 -62.65 -27.03
CA LEU A 153 14.37 -62.68 -28.44
C LEU A 153 15.84 -63.11 -28.62
N SER A 154 16.72 -62.66 -27.73
CA SER A 154 18.14 -63.06 -27.77
C SER A 154 18.31 -64.56 -27.51
N THR A 155 17.53 -65.11 -26.58
CA THR A 155 17.49 -66.54 -26.27
C THR A 155 17.00 -67.35 -27.47
N TRP A 156 15.85 -66.99 -28.04
CA TRP A 156 15.30 -67.67 -29.22
C TRP A 156 16.24 -67.63 -30.43
N LYS A 157 16.95 -66.52 -30.62
CA LYS A 157 17.98 -66.41 -31.66
C LYS A 157 19.14 -67.38 -31.43
N SER A 158 19.58 -67.56 -30.20
CA SER A 158 20.62 -68.52 -29.83
C SER A 158 20.17 -69.97 -30.04
N ASP A 159 18.94 -70.30 -29.63
CA ASP A 159 18.35 -71.63 -29.79
C ASP A 159 18.24 -72.01 -31.28
N LEU A 160 17.75 -71.08 -32.10
CA LEU A 160 17.61 -71.29 -33.54
C LEU A 160 18.97 -71.52 -34.23
N ASN A 161 20.00 -70.78 -33.84
CA ASN A 161 21.37 -70.99 -34.33
C ASN A 161 21.93 -72.37 -33.93
N SER A 162 21.64 -72.83 -32.72
CA SER A 162 22.10 -74.12 -32.21
C SER A 162 21.39 -75.30 -32.90
N LEU A 163 20.07 -75.20 -33.08
CA LEU A 163 19.26 -76.22 -33.74
C LEU A 163 19.64 -76.43 -35.21
N LYS A 164 19.98 -75.34 -35.91
CA LYS A 164 20.48 -75.38 -37.30
C LYS A 164 21.71 -76.27 -37.49
N GLN A 165 22.47 -76.54 -36.42
CA GLN A 165 23.70 -77.33 -36.49
C GLN A 165 23.51 -78.82 -36.12
N GLN A 166 22.40 -79.24 -35.50
CA GLN A 166 22.35 -80.53 -34.78
C GLN A 166 21.06 -81.37 -34.88
N THR A 167 20.10 -81.06 -35.76
CA THR A 167 18.79 -81.76 -35.77
C THR A 167 18.32 -82.25 -37.14
N SER A 168 17.43 -83.27 -37.14
CA SER A 168 16.78 -83.77 -38.36
C SER A 168 15.84 -82.72 -38.95
N GLU A 169 15.67 -82.73 -40.28
CA GLU A 169 14.89 -81.72 -41.01
C GLU A 169 13.45 -81.58 -40.50
N ILE A 170 12.83 -82.68 -40.08
CA ILE A 170 11.46 -82.71 -39.54
C ILE A 170 11.39 -81.97 -38.20
N HIS A 171 12.37 -82.16 -37.32
CA HIS A 171 12.40 -81.47 -36.02
C HIS A 171 12.70 -79.98 -36.20
N LEU A 172 13.60 -79.64 -37.13
CA LEU A 172 13.89 -78.27 -37.49
C LEU A 172 12.63 -77.54 -37.99
N PHE A 173 11.83 -78.18 -38.85
CA PHE A 173 10.58 -77.63 -39.35
C PHE A 173 9.57 -77.33 -38.22
N GLN A 174 9.40 -78.25 -37.27
CA GLN A 174 8.47 -78.08 -36.14
C GLN A 174 8.88 -76.90 -35.25
N VAL A 175 10.17 -76.77 -34.93
CA VAL A 175 10.66 -75.66 -34.09
C VAL A 175 10.56 -74.32 -34.82
N VAL A 176 10.90 -74.26 -36.11
CA VAL A 176 10.75 -73.03 -36.90
C VAL A 176 9.29 -72.58 -36.91
N LYS A 177 8.33 -73.47 -37.10
CA LYS A 177 6.90 -73.10 -37.09
C LYS A 177 6.40 -72.66 -35.72
N TYR A 178 6.88 -73.27 -34.65
CA TYR A 178 6.60 -72.82 -33.30
C TYR A 178 7.15 -71.40 -33.03
N LEU A 179 8.41 -71.15 -33.41
CA LEU A 179 9.06 -69.86 -33.22
C LEU A 179 8.43 -68.77 -34.11
N ASP A 180 8.02 -69.09 -35.34
CA ASP A 180 7.35 -68.17 -36.26
C ASP A 180 6.04 -67.64 -35.63
N ALA A 181 5.24 -68.52 -35.04
CA ALA A 181 4.04 -68.13 -34.30
C ALA A 181 4.36 -67.25 -33.07
N LYS A 182 5.40 -67.60 -32.31
CA LYS A 182 5.83 -66.84 -31.12
C LYS A 182 6.40 -65.45 -31.47
N ILE A 183 7.14 -65.34 -32.57
CA ILE A 183 7.66 -64.08 -33.08
C ILE A 183 6.48 -63.20 -33.52
N TYR A 184 5.51 -63.75 -34.24
CA TYR A 184 4.32 -62.99 -34.65
C TYR A 184 3.52 -62.45 -33.45
N GLU A 185 3.29 -63.27 -32.41
CA GLU A 185 2.67 -62.82 -31.15
C GLU A 185 3.45 -61.64 -30.53
N LYS A 186 4.79 -61.75 -30.46
CA LYS A 186 5.62 -60.68 -29.90
C LYS A 186 5.65 -59.42 -30.76
N GLU A 187 5.64 -59.53 -32.08
CA GLU A 187 5.53 -58.37 -32.96
C GLU A 187 4.22 -57.60 -32.74
N MET A 188 3.11 -58.32 -32.52
CA MET A 188 1.82 -57.71 -32.23
C MET A 188 1.85 -56.98 -30.87
N GLU A 189 2.42 -57.60 -29.84
CA GLU A 189 2.63 -56.96 -28.53
C GLU A 189 3.47 -55.68 -28.64
N ILE A 190 4.57 -55.71 -29.41
CA ILE A 190 5.45 -54.54 -29.62
C ILE A 190 4.70 -53.42 -30.35
N ARG A 191 3.89 -53.73 -31.37
CA ARG A 191 3.11 -52.71 -32.11
C ARG A 191 2.07 -52.03 -31.22
N GLU A 192 1.35 -52.80 -30.41
CA GLU A 192 0.38 -52.24 -29.46
C GLU A 192 1.07 -51.37 -28.40
N PHE A 193 2.23 -51.82 -27.94
CA PHE A 193 3.05 -51.04 -27.01
C PHE A 193 3.51 -49.69 -27.61
N GLN A 194 3.97 -49.68 -28.86
CA GLN A 194 4.37 -48.47 -29.58
C GLN A 194 3.21 -47.48 -29.71
N LYS A 195 2.00 -47.94 -30.03
CA LYS A 195 0.80 -47.09 -30.08
C LYS A 195 0.51 -46.42 -28.74
N ALA A 196 0.68 -47.15 -27.64
CA ALA A 196 0.42 -46.64 -26.29
C ALA A 196 1.49 -45.68 -25.77
N THR A 197 2.76 -45.80 -26.20
CA THR A 197 3.89 -45.00 -25.66
C THR A 197 4.25 -43.77 -26.48
N VAL A 198 3.95 -43.73 -27.79
CA VAL A 198 4.21 -42.55 -28.65
C VAL A 198 3.56 -41.24 -28.14
N PRO A 199 2.35 -41.24 -27.56
CA PRO A 199 1.75 -40.02 -27.00
C PRO A 199 2.50 -39.49 -25.76
N ILE A 200 3.10 -40.38 -24.96
CA ILE A 200 3.78 -40.04 -23.71
C ILE A 200 5.13 -39.34 -24.00
N LEU A 201 5.84 -39.76 -25.04
CA LEU A 201 7.11 -39.15 -25.46
C LEU A 201 6.96 -37.81 -26.18
N LYS A 202 5.76 -37.51 -26.70
CA LYS A 202 5.43 -36.21 -27.31
C LYS A 202 4.93 -35.18 -26.30
N TYR A 203 4.77 -35.55 -25.03
CA TYR A 203 4.32 -34.62 -24.01
C TYR A 203 5.41 -33.59 -23.73
N ASN A 204 5.20 -32.36 -24.20
CA ASN A 204 6.03 -31.21 -23.87
C ASN A 204 5.36 -30.43 -22.71
N PRO A 205 5.95 -30.45 -21.50
CA PRO A 205 5.37 -29.75 -20.34
C PRO A 205 5.18 -28.25 -20.59
N SER A 206 6.03 -27.65 -21.44
CA SER A 206 5.96 -26.21 -21.74
C SER A 206 4.75 -25.80 -22.61
N GLU A 207 4.15 -26.73 -23.37
CA GLU A 207 2.90 -26.48 -24.11
C GLU A 207 1.64 -26.55 -23.22
N SER A 208 1.75 -27.16 -22.05
CA SER A 208 0.62 -27.31 -21.11
C SER A 208 0.51 -26.11 -20.17
N LEU A 209 1.63 -25.45 -19.86
CA LEU A 209 1.70 -24.28 -18.99
C LEU A 209 1.34 -22.97 -19.70
N SER A 210 1.34 -22.92 -21.04
CA SER A 210 0.96 -21.73 -21.82
C SER A 210 -0.56 -21.54 -21.99
N LYS A 211 -1.36 -22.47 -21.46
CA LYS A 211 -2.83 -22.47 -21.54
C LYS A 211 -3.53 -22.14 -20.21
N VAL A 212 -2.77 -21.82 -19.17
CA VAL A 212 -3.23 -21.34 -17.86
C VAL A 212 -2.91 -19.85 -17.76
#